data_AF-A0A946EE14-F1
#
_entry.id   AF-A0A946EE14-F1
#
_cell.length_a   1.000
_cell.length_b   1.000
_cell.length_c   1.000
_cell.angle_alpha   90.00
_cell.angle_beta   90.00
_cell.angle_gamma   90.00
#
_symmetry.space_group_name_H-M   'P 1'
#
loop_
_entity.id
_entity.type
_entity.pdbx_description
1 polymer ?
#
loop_
_entity_poly.entity_id
_entity_poly.type
_entity_poly.pdbx_seq_one_letter_code
_entity_poly.pdbx_strand_id
1 'polypeptide(L)'
;YWLELVATVLDLPLDVPEKGEFGAALGAARLAIVGATGVHPEVIMTPPKIAKTIYPRVDLRADYDAAYDRYRKAYPVLKALP
;
A
#
# COMPACT_ATOMS: atom_id res chain seq x y z
N TYR A 1 -11.18 -1.45 9.35
CA TYR A 1 -12.05 -1.87 8.25
C TYR A 1 -11.39 -1.69 6.89
N TRP A 2 -11.24 -0.46 6.34
CA TRP A 2 -10.70 -0.26 4.98
C TRP A 2 -9.38 -0.97 4.68
N LEU A 3 -8.38 -0.86 5.56
CA LEU A 3 -7.09 -1.55 5.37
C LEU A 3 -7.22 -3.08 5.42
N GLU A 4 -8.09 -3.61 6.26
CA GLU A 4 -8.36 -5.06 6.33
C GLU A 4 -9.05 -5.55 5.05
N LEU A 5 -9.98 -4.74 4.51
CA LEU A 5 -10.61 -5.02 3.22
C LEU A 5 -9.56 -5.09 2.10
N VAL A 6 -8.66 -4.11 2.02
CA VAL A 6 -7.60 -4.10 0.98
C VAL A 6 -6.65 -5.28 1.18
N ALA A 7 -6.21 -5.57 2.41
CA ALA A 7 -5.35 -6.72 2.72
C ALA A 7 -6.02 -8.05 2.31
N THR A 8 -7.32 -8.18 2.56
CA THR A 8 -8.08 -9.40 2.28
C THR A 8 -8.31 -9.60 0.79
N VAL A 9 -8.72 -8.56 0.07
CA VAL A 9 -8.96 -8.62 -1.39
C VAL A 9 -7.67 -8.88 -2.16
N LEU A 10 -6.54 -8.34 -1.70
CA LEU A 10 -5.24 -8.55 -2.36
C LEU A 10 -4.52 -9.82 -1.90
N ASP A 11 -5.03 -10.49 -0.86
CA ASP A 11 -4.34 -11.56 -0.15
C ASP A 11 -2.89 -11.22 0.23
N LEU A 12 -2.67 -10.01 0.75
CA LEU A 12 -1.35 -9.50 1.12
C LEU A 12 -1.39 -8.80 2.48
N PRO A 13 -0.45 -9.09 3.40
CA PRO A 13 -0.28 -8.31 4.61
C PRO A 13 0.01 -6.84 4.29
N LEU A 14 -0.60 -5.93 5.04
CA LEU A 14 -0.37 -4.49 4.91
C LEU A 14 0.32 -3.92 6.14
N ASP A 15 1.52 -3.40 5.95
CA ASP A 15 2.26 -2.68 6.97
C ASP A 15 1.80 -1.23 7.08
N VAL A 16 1.45 -0.83 8.30
CA VAL A 16 1.06 0.54 8.62
C VAL A 16 2.24 1.20 9.31
N PRO A 17 2.87 2.22 8.70
CA PRO A 17 3.97 2.94 9.33
C PRO A 17 3.49 3.68 10.59
N GLU A 18 4.41 3.95 11.52
CA GLU A 18 4.17 4.90 12.61
C GLU A 18 3.74 6.26 12.06
N LYS A 19 3.05 7.07 12.87
CA LYS A 19 2.66 8.41 12.44
C LYS A 19 3.92 9.25 12.22
N GLY A 20 4.10 9.78 11.02
CA GLY A 20 5.24 10.62 10.67
C GLY A 20 5.13 11.19 9.26
N GLU A 21 5.97 12.18 8.97
CA GLU A 21 6.06 12.83 7.66
C GLU A 21 7.03 12.06 6.76
N PHE A 22 6.54 11.05 6.04
CA PHE A 22 7.32 10.27 5.08
C PHE A 22 7.04 10.67 3.62
N GLY A 23 6.54 11.89 3.42
CA GLY A 23 6.16 12.41 2.12
C GLY A 23 7.34 12.84 1.25
N ALA A 24 7.03 13.41 0.09
CA ALA A 24 8.01 13.81 -0.92
C ALA A 24 9.10 14.76 -0.41
N ALA A 25 8.79 15.64 0.54
CA ALA A 25 9.76 16.56 1.14
C ALA A 25 10.90 15.82 1.86
N LEU A 26 10.58 14.78 2.65
CA LEU A 26 11.59 13.94 3.29
C LEU A 26 12.41 13.18 2.24
N GLY A 27 11.77 12.72 1.15
CA GLY A 27 12.45 12.10 0.01
C GLY A 27 13.48 13.04 -0.63
N ALA A 28 13.13 14.30 -0.87
CA ALA A 28 14.04 15.30 -1.41
C ALA A 28 15.22 15.58 -0.46
N ALA A 29 14.96 15.69 0.84
CA ALA A 29 16.01 15.85 1.84
C ALA A 29 16.98 14.65 1.86
N ARG A 30 16.46 13.42 1.79
CA ARG A 30 17.27 12.19 1.70
C ARG A 30 18.13 12.16 0.43
N LEU A 31 17.58 12.58 -0.71
CA LEU A 31 18.34 12.71 -1.96
C LEU A 31 19.47 13.74 -1.84
N ALA A 32 19.19 14.89 -1.23
CA ALA A 32 20.22 15.92 -0.98
C ALA A 32 21.35 15.39 -0.08
N ILE A 33 21.01 14.63 0.98
CA ILE A 33 22.01 13.98 1.85
C ILE A 33 22.90 13.04 1.04
N VAL A 34 22.32 12.15 0.22
CA VAL A 34 23.09 11.21 -0.63
C VAL A 34 24.00 11.98 -1.59
N GLY A 35 23.47 12.99 -2.28
CA GLY A 35 24.24 13.78 -3.23
C GLY A 35 25.37 14.59 -2.59
N ALA A 36 25.18 15.08 -1.37
CA ALA A 36 26.18 15.88 -0.66
C ALA A 36 27.26 15.03 0.05
N THR A 37 26.92 13.84 0.51
CA THR A 37 27.81 13.00 1.35
C THR A 37 28.44 11.84 0.61
N GLY A 38 27.88 11.42 -0.53
CA GLY A 38 28.31 10.21 -1.25
C GLY A 38 28.01 8.90 -0.52
N VAL A 39 27.29 8.94 0.62
CA VAL A 39 26.85 7.75 1.34
C VAL A 39 25.94 6.92 0.45
N HIS A 40 26.10 5.59 0.48
CA HIS A 40 25.27 4.68 -0.28
C HIS A 40 23.77 4.90 0.01
N PRO A 41 22.91 5.02 -1.02
CA PRO A 41 21.48 5.33 -0.85
C PRO A 41 20.76 4.40 0.12
N GLU A 42 21.12 3.11 0.15
CA GLU A 42 20.51 2.09 1.01
C GLU A 42 20.61 2.43 2.51
N VAL A 43 21.62 3.19 2.90
CA VAL A 43 21.81 3.64 4.29
C VAL A 43 20.82 4.76 4.67
N ILE A 44 20.41 5.58 3.69
CA ILE A 44 19.59 6.78 3.90
C ILE A 44 18.11 6.54 3.56
N MET A 45 17.83 5.74 2.53
CA MET A 45 16.50 5.46 2.00
C MET A 45 15.83 4.27 2.71
N THR A 46 15.82 4.29 4.03
CA THR A 46 15.27 3.19 4.82
C THR A 46 13.74 3.30 4.96
N PRO A 47 13.03 2.17 5.09
CA PRO A 47 11.63 2.16 5.43
C PRO A 47 11.39 2.81 6.80
N PRO A 48 10.24 3.47 7.00
CA PRO A 48 9.85 3.94 8.33
C PRO A 48 9.59 2.77 9.27
N LYS A 49 9.56 3.06 10.57
CA LYS A 49 9.18 2.07 11.57
C LYS A 49 7.71 1.68 11.38
N ILE A 50 7.43 0.38 11.44
CA ILE A 50 6.07 -0.16 11.30
C ILE A 50 5.37 -0.13 12.66
N ALA A 51 4.19 0.47 12.73
CA ALA A 51 3.36 0.50 13.93
C ALA A 51 2.57 -0.80 14.10
N LYS A 52 2.04 -1.34 13.00
CA LYS A 52 1.29 -2.61 12.98
C LYS A 52 1.22 -3.20 11.57
N THR A 53 1.03 -4.51 11.50
CA THR A 53 0.73 -5.23 10.27
C THR A 53 -0.71 -5.72 10.30
N ILE A 54 -1.44 -5.53 9.20
CA ILE A 54 -2.83 -5.98 9.03
C ILE A 54 -2.80 -7.20 8.11
N TYR A 55 -3.22 -8.35 8.63
CA TYR A 55 -3.25 -9.60 7.88
C TYR A 55 -4.60 -9.80 7.16
N PRO A 56 -4.62 -10.56 6.06
CA PRO A 56 -5.85 -10.94 5.37
C PRO A 56 -6.83 -11.72 6.26
N ARG A 57 -8.13 -11.45 6.12
CA ARG A 57 -9.21 -12.26 6.72
C ARG A 57 -9.49 -13.48 5.87
N VAL A 58 -8.85 -14.60 6.22
CA VAL A 58 -8.96 -15.87 5.50
C VAL A 58 -10.41 -16.34 5.42
N ASP A 59 -11.20 -16.10 6.46
CA ASP A 59 -12.62 -16.45 6.56
C ASP A 59 -13.51 -15.70 5.57
N LEU A 60 -13.08 -14.55 5.05
CA LEU A 60 -13.87 -13.72 4.13
C LEU A 60 -13.32 -13.71 2.69
N ARG A 61 -12.20 -14.39 2.43
CA ARG A 61 -11.50 -14.31 1.14
C ARG A 61 -12.39 -14.70 -0.03
N ALA A 62 -13.04 -15.85 0.04
CA ALA A 62 -13.91 -16.35 -1.02
C ALA A 62 -15.09 -15.41 -1.32
N ASP A 63 -15.64 -14.79 -0.27
CA ASP A 63 -16.74 -13.83 -0.42
C ASP A 63 -16.27 -12.54 -1.12
N TYR A 64 -15.08 -12.04 -0.75
CA TYR A 64 -14.45 -10.90 -1.39
C TYR A 64 -14.04 -11.18 -2.83
N ASP A 65 -13.55 -12.38 -3.15
CA ASP A 65 -13.22 -12.79 -4.52
C ASP A 65 -14.47 -12.79 -5.41
N ALA A 66 -15.56 -13.39 -4.91
CA ALA A 66 -16.84 -13.41 -5.63
C ALA A 66 -17.39 -11.99 -5.85
N ALA A 67 -17.24 -11.09 -4.86
CA ALA A 67 -17.64 -9.70 -4.99
C ALA A 67 -16.77 -8.93 -5.98
N TYR A 68 -15.45 -9.13 -5.95
CA TYR A 68 -14.50 -8.52 -6.86
C TYR A 68 -14.75 -8.94 -8.31
N ASP A 69 -15.05 -10.22 -8.54
CA ASP A 69 -15.42 -10.72 -9.86
C ASP A 69 -16.68 -10.06 -10.43
N ARG A 70 -17.70 -9.84 -9.59
CA ARG A 70 -18.90 -9.10 -10.00
C ARG A 70 -18.57 -7.66 -10.36
N TYR A 71 -17.76 -6.99 -9.54
CA TYR A 71 -17.29 -5.63 -9.81
C TYR A 71 -16.54 -5.55 -11.15
N ARG A 72 -15.58 -6.46 -11.37
CA ARG A 72 -14.75 -6.50 -12.58
C ARG A 72 -15.58 -6.72 -13.85
N LYS A 73 -16.61 -7.58 -13.78
CA LYS A 73 -17.54 -7.84 -14.89
C LYS A 73 -18.46 -6.64 -15.18
N ALA A 74 -18.86 -5.90 -14.16
CA ALA A 74 -19.73 -4.72 -14.31
C ALA A 74 -19.01 -3.53 -14.95
N TYR A 75 -17.74 -3.29 -14.59
CA TYR A 75 -16.97 -2.13 -15.07
C TYR A 75 -17.00 -1.88 -16.58
N PRO A 76 -16.68 -2.86 -17.48
CA PRO A 76 -16.69 -2.61 -18.92
C PRO A 76 -18.09 -2.24 -19.46
N VAL A 77 -19.15 -2.84 -18.90
CA VAL A 77 -20.54 -2.53 -19.28
C VAL A 77 -20.89 -1.10 -18.91
N LEU A 78 -20.59 -0.70 -17.67
CA LEU A 78 -20.88 0.65 -17.17
C LEU A 78 -20.04 1.71 -17.87
N LYS A 79 -18.78 1.42 -18.18
CA LYS A 79 -17.87 2.33 -18.90
C LYS A 79 -18.32 2.59 -20.34
N ALA A 80 -18.98 1.63 -20.97
CA ALA A 80 -19.47 1.73 -22.34
C ALA A 80 -20.84 2.42 -22.46
N LEU A 81 -21.44 2.85 -21.33
CA LEU A 81 -22.66 3.64 -21.36
C LEU A 81 -22.37 5.01 -22.00
N PRO A 82 -23.26 5.48 -22.89
CA PRO A 82 -23.12 6.78 -23.56
C PRO A 82 -23.26 7.97 -22.62
#